data_AF-A0A7S0A8C6-F1
#
_entry.id   AF-A0A7S0A8C6-F1
#
_cell.length_a   1.000
_cell.length_b   1.000
_cell.length_c   1.000
_cell.angle_alpha   90.00
_cell.angle_beta   90.00
_cell.angle_gamma   90.00
#
_symmetry.space_group_name_H-M   'P 1'
#
loop_
_entity.id
_entity.type
_entity.pdbx_description
1 polymer ?
#
loop_
_entity_poly.entity_id
_entity_poly.type
_entity_poly.pdbx_seq_one_letter_code
_entity_poly.pdbx_strand_id
1 'polypeptide(L)'
;FAGVALVTLWLPSAVQGARGRRSTSFLSFQAEVRPDLIAAKLASIESAWQSQAAVFVQCREHGTSECSKLPSLFQWTCADVAASFAQHGGDPAGVKSFMDSVCSQGALEGWRREQCVSFAAAIGAAMASSDGSDLRTDTLCHGFWSRLLDEERAKAASEEANTHRVEKQQQVENAAQIFQHVAQHVTQHEAQATAQESAQPRVLAPQQLVGQSSVQ
;
A
#
# COMPACT_ATOMS: atom_id res chain seq x y z
N PHE A 1 69.03 -80.71 34.31
CA PHE A 1 70.19 -80.19 33.57
C PHE A 1 69.81 -78.86 32.96
N ALA A 2 70.75 -77.92 33.02
CA ALA A 2 70.62 -76.49 32.77
C ALA A 2 70.38 -76.11 31.30
N GLY A 3 69.95 -74.87 31.06
CA GLY A 3 69.87 -74.23 29.74
C GLY A 3 68.96 -73.00 29.77
N VAL A 4 69.34 -71.93 30.45
CA VAL A 4 69.92 -70.68 29.88
C VAL A 4 68.90 -69.83 29.11
N ALA A 5 68.79 -68.59 29.60
CA ALA A 5 67.94 -67.51 29.17
C ALA A 5 68.28 -66.97 27.78
N LEU A 6 67.25 -66.45 27.09
CA LEU A 6 67.40 -65.45 26.04
C LEU A 6 66.26 -64.44 26.17
N VAL A 7 66.57 -63.35 26.85
CA VAL A 7 65.79 -62.12 26.88
C VAL A 7 66.00 -61.43 25.54
N THR A 8 64.98 -61.38 24.68
CA THR A 8 64.95 -60.50 23.51
C THR A 8 63.93 -59.40 23.75
N LEU A 9 64.49 -58.23 24.05
CA LEU A 9 63.83 -56.96 24.30
C LEU A 9 63.14 -56.49 23.00
N TRP A 10 61.82 -56.61 22.91
CA TRP A 10 61.05 -55.92 21.88
C TRP A 10 60.61 -54.56 22.43
N LEU A 11 61.20 -53.48 21.89
CA LEU A 11 60.73 -52.12 22.11
C LEU A 11 59.34 -51.95 21.47
N PRO A 12 58.31 -51.49 22.21
CA PRO A 12 57.11 -50.97 21.57
C PRO A 12 57.42 -49.59 20.99
N SER A 13 57.47 -49.48 19.67
CA SER A 13 57.34 -48.19 18.99
C SER A 13 55.96 -47.62 19.31
N ALA A 14 55.91 -46.68 20.25
CA ALA A 14 54.74 -45.88 20.51
C ALA A 14 54.51 -44.93 19.33
N VAL A 15 53.67 -45.35 18.38
CA VAL A 15 53.03 -44.40 17.47
C VAL A 15 51.99 -43.66 18.29
N GLN A 16 52.33 -42.46 18.75
CA GLN A 16 51.35 -41.51 19.25
C GLN A 16 50.47 -41.10 18.06
N GLY A 17 49.39 -41.85 17.87
CA GLY A 17 48.28 -41.42 17.04
C GLY A 17 47.62 -40.23 17.74
N ALA A 18 48.06 -39.03 17.42
CA ALA A 18 47.29 -37.82 17.64
C ALA A 18 46.01 -37.94 16.78
N ARG A 19 44.97 -38.58 17.34
CA ARG A 19 43.61 -38.36 16.89
C ARG A 19 43.28 -36.92 17.28
N GLY A 20 43.67 -36.01 16.41
CA GLY A 20 43.10 -34.68 16.35
C GLY A 20 41.59 -34.86 16.46
N ARG A 21 41.03 -34.30 17.51
CA ARG A 21 39.60 -34.07 17.63
C ARG A 21 39.26 -33.26 16.38
N ARG A 22 38.78 -33.94 15.34
CA ARG A 22 38.09 -33.26 14.25
C ARG A 22 36.94 -32.57 14.97
N SER A 23 37.11 -31.28 15.24
CA SER A 23 35.99 -30.38 15.26
C SER A 23 35.33 -30.64 13.93
N THR A 24 34.29 -31.48 13.94
CA THR A 24 33.20 -31.30 13.01
C THR A 24 32.73 -29.89 13.31
N SER A 25 33.38 -28.92 12.66
CA SER A 25 32.80 -27.65 12.33
C SER A 25 31.48 -28.06 11.74
N PHE A 26 30.47 -28.00 12.59
CA PHE A 26 29.09 -28.13 12.20
C PHE A 26 28.99 -27.09 11.10
N LEU A 27 28.98 -27.55 9.85
CA LEU A 27 28.66 -26.70 8.74
C LEU A 27 27.21 -26.36 9.02
N SER A 28 27.04 -25.29 9.81
CA SER A 28 25.86 -24.49 9.90
C SER A 28 25.62 -24.01 8.48
N PHE A 29 25.05 -24.89 7.67
CA PHE A 29 24.26 -24.54 6.51
C PHE A 29 22.99 -23.90 7.07
N GLN A 30 23.13 -22.86 7.90
CA GLN A 30 22.16 -21.80 7.93
C GLN A 30 22.29 -21.23 6.53
N ALA A 31 21.42 -21.69 5.62
CA ALA A 31 21.16 -20.96 4.40
C ALA A 31 21.04 -19.50 4.84
N GLU A 32 21.98 -18.68 4.41
CA GLU A 32 22.11 -17.31 4.89
C GLU A 32 20.77 -16.64 4.60
N VAL A 33 19.99 -16.40 5.66
CA VAL A 33 18.67 -15.81 5.51
C VAL A 33 18.92 -14.44 4.91
N ARG A 34 18.32 -14.17 3.74
CA ARG A 34 18.42 -12.90 3.02
C ARG A 34 17.19 -12.06 3.36
N PRO A 35 17.17 -11.35 4.50
CA PRO A 35 16.00 -10.59 4.94
C PRO A 35 15.61 -9.52 3.91
N ASP A 36 16.59 -8.97 3.17
CA ASP A 36 16.38 -8.02 2.07
C ASP A 36 15.47 -8.58 0.98
N LEU A 37 15.72 -9.81 0.53
CA LEU A 37 14.92 -10.47 -0.50
C LEU A 37 13.53 -10.84 0.02
N ILE A 38 13.44 -11.29 1.27
CA ILE A 38 12.16 -11.63 1.91
C ILE A 38 11.30 -10.38 2.06
N ALA A 39 11.89 -9.27 2.51
CA ALA A 39 11.20 -7.99 2.65
C ALA A 39 10.69 -7.46 1.29
N ALA A 40 11.50 -7.56 0.23
CA ALA A 40 11.06 -7.18 -1.11
C ALA A 40 9.89 -8.04 -1.61
N LYS A 41 9.91 -9.35 -1.36
CA LYS A 41 8.79 -10.25 -1.69
C LYS A 41 7.55 -9.95 -0.86
N LEU A 42 7.72 -9.72 0.45
CA LEU A 42 6.62 -9.39 1.35
C LEU A 42 5.96 -8.08 0.92
N ALA A 43 6.73 -7.05 0.57
CA ALA A 43 6.18 -5.79 0.05
C ALA A 43 5.34 -5.98 -1.22
N SER A 44 5.74 -6.90 -2.10
CA SER A 44 4.97 -7.27 -3.30
C SER A 44 3.66 -7.98 -2.95
N ILE A 45 3.71 -8.92 -2.00
CA ILE A 45 2.53 -9.63 -1.49
C ILE A 45 1.55 -8.66 -0.82
N GLU A 46 2.03 -7.77 0.06
CA GLU A 46 1.22 -6.75 0.72
C GLU A 46 0.55 -5.80 -0.29
N SER A 47 1.26 -5.45 -1.37
CA SER A 47 0.69 -4.64 -2.45
C SER A 47 -0.41 -5.40 -3.22
N ALA A 48 -0.23 -6.71 -3.44
CA ALA A 48 -1.26 -7.55 -4.05
C ALA A 48 -2.48 -7.69 -3.14
N TRP A 49 -2.30 -7.84 -1.83
CA TRP A 49 -3.40 -7.88 -0.86
C TRP A 49 -4.17 -6.57 -0.78
N GLN A 50 -3.47 -5.41 -0.78
CA GLN A 50 -4.14 -4.11 -0.86
C GLN A 50 -4.94 -3.96 -2.16
N SER A 51 -4.39 -4.38 -3.31
CA SER A 51 -5.12 -4.35 -4.58
C SER A 51 -6.37 -5.23 -4.54
N GLN A 52 -6.29 -6.44 -3.98
CA GLN A 52 -7.45 -7.31 -3.78
C GLN A 52 -8.50 -6.67 -2.86
N ALA A 53 -8.08 -6.00 -1.80
CA ALA A 53 -8.97 -5.29 -0.88
C ALA A 53 -9.67 -4.09 -1.56
N ALA A 54 -8.93 -3.30 -2.34
CA ALA A 54 -9.47 -2.17 -3.10
C ALA A 54 -10.55 -2.63 -4.09
N VAL A 55 -10.25 -3.68 -4.86
CA VAL A 55 -11.23 -4.31 -5.77
C VAL A 55 -12.43 -4.82 -4.99
N PHE A 56 -12.23 -5.49 -3.86
CA PHE A 56 -13.32 -6.01 -3.04
C PHE A 56 -14.26 -4.90 -2.53
N VAL A 57 -13.71 -3.76 -2.09
CA VAL A 57 -14.50 -2.60 -1.65
C VAL A 57 -15.34 -2.06 -2.80
N GLN A 58 -14.74 -1.84 -3.97
CA GLN A 58 -15.44 -1.33 -5.16
C GLN A 58 -16.52 -2.30 -5.67
N CYS A 59 -16.21 -3.60 -5.67
CA CYS A 59 -17.14 -4.62 -6.16
C CYS A 59 -18.43 -4.72 -5.37
N ARG A 60 -18.39 -4.43 -4.06
CA ARG A 60 -19.58 -4.50 -3.21
C ARG A 60 -20.66 -3.52 -3.66
N GLU A 61 -20.28 -2.47 -4.37
CA GLU A 61 -21.21 -1.50 -4.95
C GLU A 61 -21.80 -1.97 -6.30
N HIS A 62 -21.07 -2.82 -7.04
CA HIS A 62 -21.43 -3.23 -8.40
C HIS A 62 -21.88 -4.70 -8.57
N GLY A 63 -21.81 -5.53 -7.52
CA GLY A 63 -22.51 -6.83 -7.43
C GLY A 63 -21.94 -7.97 -8.30
N THR A 64 -20.65 -7.99 -8.62
CA THR A 64 -20.04 -9.03 -9.47
C THR A 64 -19.57 -10.27 -8.69
N SER A 65 -19.76 -11.46 -9.29
CA SER A 65 -19.47 -12.76 -8.65
C SER A 65 -17.98 -13.04 -8.45
N GLU A 66 -17.09 -12.46 -9.25
CA GLU A 66 -15.64 -12.65 -9.14
C GLU A 66 -15.08 -12.11 -7.81
N CYS A 67 -15.75 -11.13 -7.21
CA CYS A 67 -15.28 -10.50 -5.98
C CYS A 67 -15.53 -11.38 -4.74
N SER A 68 -16.40 -12.39 -4.86
CA SER A 68 -16.59 -13.41 -3.82
C SER A 68 -15.36 -14.30 -3.59
N LYS A 69 -14.45 -14.37 -4.58
CA LYS A 69 -13.23 -15.19 -4.50
C LYS A 69 -12.05 -14.47 -3.85
N LEU A 70 -12.09 -13.15 -3.76
CA LEU A 70 -10.97 -12.35 -3.23
C LEU A 70 -10.68 -12.65 -1.75
N PRO A 71 -11.67 -12.76 -0.85
CA PRO A 71 -11.40 -13.11 0.54
C PRO A 71 -10.76 -14.49 0.70
N SER A 72 -11.18 -15.49 -0.09
CA SER A 72 -10.61 -16.84 0.00
C SER A 72 -9.19 -16.89 -0.59
N LEU A 73 -8.91 -16.17 -1.67
CA LEU A 73 -7.56 -16.05 -2.23
C LEU A 73 -6.61 -15.36 -1.24
N PHE A 74 -7.05 -14.27 -0.62
CA PHE A 74 -6.31 -13.62 0.45
C PHE A 74 -6.05 -14.59 1.60
N GLN A 75 -7.08 -15.30 2.09
CA GLN A 75 -6.98 -16.22 3.22
C GLN A 75 -5.92 -17.29 2.96
N TRP A 76 -5.93 -17.90 1.78
CA TRP A 76 -4.97 -18.93 1.39
C TRP A 76 -3.54 -18.38 1.36
N THR A 77 -3.31 -17.26 0.68
CA THR A 77 -1.97 -16.66 0.59
C THR A 77 -1.46 -16.15 1.94
N CYS A 78 -2.32 -15.59 2.78
CA CYS A 78 -1.98 -15.17 4.14
C CYS A 78 -1.56 -16.35 5.01
N ALA A 79 -2.31 -17.46 4.95
CA ALA A 79 -1.99 -18.67 5.70
C ALA A 79 -0.63 -19.26 5.28
N ASP A 80 -0.36 -19.34 3.98
CA ASP A 80 0.93 -19.84 3.45
C ASP A 80 2.11 -18.96 3.88
N VAL A 81 1.98 -17.64 3.81
CA VAL A 81 3.03 -16.70 4.24
C VAL A 81 3.25 -16.81 5.75
N ALA A 82 2.19 -16.85 6.55
CA ALA A 82 2.27 -17.01 8.01
C ALA A 82 2.93 -18.34 8.39
N ALA A 83 2.55 -19.44 7.74
CA ALA A 83 3.15 -20.75 7.95
C ALA A 83 4.63 -20.78 7.56
N SER A 84 5.00 -20.17 6.43
CA SER A 84 6.39 -20.05 5.99
C SER A 84 7.23 -19.29 7.02
N PHE A 85 6.76 -18.14 7.51
CA PHE A 85 7.47 -17.37 8.53
C PHE A 85 7.57 -18.11 9.86
N ALA A 86 6.51 -18.80 10.27
CA ALA A 86 6.53 -19.65 11.46
C ALA A 86 7.57 -20.78 11.33
N GLN A 87 7.64 -21.44 10.17
CA GLN A 87 8.63 -22.48 9.90
C GLN A 87 10.07 -21.94 9.89
N HIS A 88 10.29 -20.77 9.30
CA HIS A 88 11.61 -20.13 9.28
C HIS A 88 12.07 -19.67 10.67
N GLY A 89 11.15 -19.23 11.52
CA GLY A 89 11.46 -18.83 12.90
C GLY A 89 11.53 -20.00 13.88
N GLY A 90 10.87 -21.12 13.62
CA GLY A 90 10.88 -22.34 14.44
C GLY A 90 10.03 -22.27 15.70
N ASP A 91 10.22 -21.23 16.53
CA ASP A 91 9.45 -20.97 17.75
C ASP A 91 9.01 -19.49 17.83
N PRO A 92 8.13 -19.10 18.78
CA PRO A 92 7.66 -17.71 18.87
C PRO A 92 8.79 -16.67 19.01
N ALA A 93 9.88 -16.99 19.70
CA ALA A 93 11.01 -16.08 19.88
C ALA A 93 11.88 -16.00 18.61
N GLY A 94 12.07 -17.13 17.94
CA GLY A 94 12.78 -17.20 16.66
C GLY A 94 12.02 -16.50 15.54
N VAL A 95 10.69 -16.63 15.47
CA VAL A 95 9.86 -15.83 14.55
C VAL A 95 10.02 -14.36 14.82
N LYS A 96 10.00 -13.94 16.08
CA LYS A 96 10.24 -12.54 16.43
C LYS A 96 11.59 -12.06 15.92
N SER A 97 12.68 -12.79 16.20
CA SER A 97 14.02 -12.40 15.76
C SER A 97 14.15 -12.36 14.24
N PHE A 98 13.56 -13.35 13.55
CA PHE A 98 13.55 -13.43 12.10
C PHE A 98 12.79 -12.25 11.49
N MET A 99 11.57 -11.99 11.97
CA MET A 99 10.73 -10.91 11.48
C MET A 99 11.27 -9.53 11.84
N ASP A 100 11.89 -9.34 13.01
CA ASP A 100 12.56 -8.08 13.36
C ASP A 100 13.63 -7.73 12.29
N SER A 101 14.36 -8.73 11.79
CA SER A 101 15.36 -8.56 10.71
C SER A 101 14.73 -8.28 9.35
N VAL A 102 13.57 -8.88 9.05
CA VAL A 102 12.83 -8.65 7.79
C VAL A 102 12.16 -7.28 7.79
N CYS A 103 11.44 -6.94 8.86
CA CYS A 103 10.69 -5.69 8.97
C CYS A 103 11.61 -4.46 9.07
N SER A 104 12.89 -4.62 9.40
CA SER A 104 13.85 -3.52 9.42
C SER A 104 14.46 -3.18 8.04
N GLN A 105 14.14 -3.95 7.00
CA GLN A 105 14.70 -3.74 5.66
C GLN A 105 14.01 -2.57 4.93
N GLY A 106 14.76 -1.84 4.11
CA GLY A 106 14.26 -0.63 3.43
C GLY A 106 13.11 -0.85 2.43
N ALA A 107 12.82 -2.09 2.01
CA ALA A 107 11.62 -2.38 1.23
C ALA A 107 10.32 -2.19 2.05
N LEU A 108 10.42 -2.28 3.38
CA LEU A 108 9.32 -2.19 4.34
C LEU A 108 9.51 -0.91 5.18
N GLU A 109 9.12 0.22 4.60
CA GLU A 109 9.12 1.52 5.25
C GLU A 109 7.70 2.05 5.48
N GLY A 110 7.55 3.00 6.40
CA GLY A 110 6.27 3.60 6.76
C GLY A 110 5.24 2.56 7.19
N TRP A 111 4.05 2.61 6.58
CA TRP A 111 2.93 1.73 6.90
C TRP A 111 3.25 0.24 6.71
N ARG A 112 4.10 -0.13 5.73
CA ARG A 112 4.48 -1.54 5.51
C ARG A 112 5.29 -2.10 6.68
N ARG A 113 6.12 -1.27 7.30
CA ARG A 113 6.86 -1.69 8.49
C ARG A 113 5.93 -2.00 9.64
N GLU A 114 4.95 -1.13 9.87
CA GLU A 114 3.95 -1.30 10.94
C GLU A 114 3.12 -2.56 10.73
N GLN A 115 2.69 -2.81 9.48
CA GLN A 115 1.99 -4.03 9.11
C GLN A 115 2.86 -5.28 9.29
N CYS A 116 4.12 -5.26 8.84
CA CYS A 116 5.06 -6.35 9.03
C CYS A 116 5.25 -6.72 10.51
N VAL A 117 5.44 -5.72 11.38
CA VAL A 117 5.60 -5.91 12.83
C VAL A 117 4.31 -6.46 13.46
N SER A 118 3.14 -5.93 13.06
CA SER A 118 1.85 -6.44 13.52
C SER A 118 1.62 -7.89 13.09
N PHE A 119 1.97 -8.23 11.86
CA PHE A 119 1.87 -9.58 11.31
C PHE A 119 2.79 -10.55 12.05
N ALA A 120 4.04 -10.15 12.32
CA ALA A 120 4.98 -10.93 13.11
C ALA A 120 4.46 -11.23 14.53
N ALA A 121 3.92 -10.23 15.20
CA ALA A 121 3.33 -10.39 16.53
C ALA A 121 2.13 -11.36 16.51
N ALA A 122 1.28 -11.27 15.48
CA ALA A 122 0.14 -12.17 15.33
C ALA A 122 0.58 -13.63 15.07
N ILE A 123 1.63 -13.85 14.26
CA ILE A 123 2.20 -15.19 14.04
C ILE A 123 2.74 -15.76 15.36
N GLY A 124 3.53 -14.97 16.09
CA GLY A 124 4.08 -15.39 17.39
C GLY A 124 2.99 -15.76 18.40
N ALA A 125 1.90 -14.99 18.44
CA ALA A 125 0.74 -15.30 19.28
C ALA A 125 0.01 -16.59 18.83
N ALA A 126 -0.18 -16.77 17.52
CA ALA A 126 -0.77 -17.98 16.97
C ALA A 126 0.05 -19.22 17.34
N MET A 127 1.39 -19.16 17.24
CA MET A 127 2.31 -20.21 17.63
C MET A 127 2.32 -20.47 19.15
N ALA A 128 2.29 -19.43 19.98
CA ALA A 128 2.23 -19.59 21.43
C ALA A 128 0.93 -20.26 21.90
N SER A 129 -0.13 -20.13 21.11
CA SER A 129 -1.45 -20.72 21.38
C SER A 129 -1.67 -22.10 20.74
N SER A 130 -0.71 -22.63 19.98
CA SER A 130 -0.81 -23.94 19.33
C SER A 130 -0.17 -25.02 20.20
N ASP A 131 -0.97 -25.99 20.63
CA ASP A 131 -0.52 -27.11 21.50
C ASP A 131 0.18 -28.25 20.71
N GLY A 132 1.00 -27.89 19.72
CA GLY A 132 1.72 -28.83 18.85
C GLY A 132 0.96 -29.27 17.58
N SER A 133 -0.23 -28.73 17.34
CA SER A 133 -0.99 -28.84 16.09
C SER A 133 -0.67 -27.69 15.12
N ASP A 134 -1.15 -27.79 13.87
CA ASP A 134 -1.02 -26.79 12.82
C ASP A 134 -1.25 -25.34 13.30
N LEU A 135 -0.49 -24.41 12.73
CA LEU A 135 -0.60 -22.98 13.02
C LEU A 135 -2.03 -22.48 12.70
N ARG A 136 -2.75 -22.01 13.71
CA ARG A 136 -4.09 -21.42 13.52
C ARG A 136 -3.99 -20.03 12.89
N THR A 137 -4.03 -19.98 11.58
CA THR A 137 -3.94 -18.74 10.80
C THR A 137 -5.27 -18.04 10.59
N ASP A 138 -6.40 -18.70 10.88
CA ASP A 138 -7.74 -18.19 10.57
C ASP A 138 -8.04 -16.83 11.19
N THR A 139 -7.91 -16.73 12.52
CA THR A 139 -8.16 -15.48 13.25
C THR A 139 -7.19 -14.37 12.85
N LEU A 140 -5.93 -14.74 12.61
CA LEU A 140 -4.88 -13.83 12.18
C LEU A 140 -5.20 -13.22 10.81
N CYS A 141 -5.46 -14.08 9.82
CA CYS A 141 -5.72 -13.66 8.45
C CYS A 141 -7.05 -12.91 8.35
N HIS A 142 -8.10 -13.36 9.03
CA HIS A 142 -9.36 -12.62 9.07
C HIS A 142 -9.18 -11.21 9.65
N GLY A 143 -8.41 -11.08 10.75
CA GLY A 143 -8.11 -9.78 11.34
C GLY A 143 -7.29 -8.88 10.42
N PHE A 144 -6.34 -9.44 9.68
CA PHE A 144 -5.52 -8.71 8.71
C PHE A 144 -6.36 -8.24 7.50
N TRP A 145 -7.20 -9.11 6.96
CA TRP A 145 -8.15 -8.77 5.89
C TRP A 145 -9.09 -7.64 6.30
N SER A 146 -9.65 -7.71 7.51
CA SER A 146 -10.57 -6.68 8.02
C SER A 146 -9.89 -5.31 8.05
N ARG A 147 -8.63 -5.25 8.51
CA ARG A 147 -7.85 -4.01 8.53
C ARG A 147 -7.59 -3.46 7.13
N LEU A 148 -7.21 -4.32 6.18
CA LEU A 148 -7.04 -3.91 4.78
C LEU A 148 -8.34 -3.31 4.22
N LEU A 149 -9.49 -3.94 4.50
CA LEU A 149 -10.78 -3.43 4.06
C LEU A 149 -11.13 -2.08 4.69
N ASP A 150 -10.83 -1.87 5.96
CA ASP A 150 -11.09 -0.60 6.64
C ASP A 150 -10.19 0.52 6.10
N GLU A 151 -8.92 0.22 5.82
CA GLU A 151 -7.99 1.15 5.17
C GLU A 151 -8.47 1.54 3.76
N GLU A 152 -8.87 0.57 2.93
CA GLU A 152 -9.35 0.84 1.58
C GLU A 152 -10.70 1.60 1.56
N ARG A 153 -11.61 1.31 2.51
CA ARG A 153 -12.83 2.12 2.68
C ARG A 153 -12.52 3.56 3.09
N ALA A 154 -11.55 3.75 3.99
CA ALA A 154 -11.15 5.08 4.43
C ALA A 154 -10.51 5.87 3.27
N LYS A 155 -9.70 5.21 2.44
CA LYS A 155 -9.14 5.80 1.22
C LYS A 155 -10.24 6.21 0.24
N ALA A 156 -11.16 5.30 -0.08
CA ALA A 156 -12.29 5.57 -0.98
C ALA A 156 -13.12 6.78 -0.50
N ALA A 157 -13.50 6.80 0.78
CA ALA A 157 -14.25 7.92 1.36
C ALA A 157 -13.47 9.25 1.30
N SER A 158 -12.15 9.22 1.50
CA SER A 158 -11.31 10.41 1.38
C SER A 158 -11.19 10.89 -0.07
N GLU A 159 -11.10 9.98 -1.04
CA GLU A 159 -11.03 10.29 -2.47
C GLU A 159 -12.34 10.92 -2.96
N GLU A 160 -13.49 10.39 -2.53
CA GLU A 160 -14.80 10.98 -2.81
C GLU A 160 -14.93 12.39 -2.21
N ALA A 161 -14.54 12.57 -0.95
CA ALA A 161 -14.58 13.87 -0.29
C ALA A 161 -13.68 14.91 -0.98
N ASN A 162 -12.48 14.50 -1.41
CA ASN A 162 -11.58 15.36 -2.17
C ASN A 162 -12.13 15.70 -3.55
N THR A 163 -12.69 14.73 -4.26
CA THR A 163 -13.31 14.94 -5.58
C THR A 163 -14.45 15.94 -5.49
N HIS A 164 -15.38 15.74 -4.55
CA HIS A 164 -16.48 16.67 -4.33
C HIS A 164 -16.00 18.08 -3.93
N ARG A 165 -14.91 18.18 -3.15
CA ARG A 165 -14.31 19.47 -2.79
C ARG A 165 -13.70 20.18 -4.00
N VAL A 166 -12.99 19.45 -4.85
CA VAL A 166 -12.40 19.99 -6.09
C VAL A 166 -13.50 20.42 -7.06
N GLU A 167 -14.53 19.61 -7.26
CA GLU A 167 -15.66 19.93 -8.12
C GLU A 167 -16.41 21.19 -7.64
N LYS A 168 -16.69 21.29 -6.34
CA LYS A 168 -17.34 22.47 -5.77
C LYS A 168 -16.49 23.72 -5.93
N GLN A 169 -15.18 23.62 -5.72
CA GLN A 169 -14.25 24.74 -5.92
C GLN A 169 -14.28 25.19 -7.40
N GLN A 170 -14.26 24.23 -8.32
CA GLN A 170 -14.30 24.52 -9.75
C GLN A 170 -15.64 25.12 -10.19
N GLN A 171 -16.76 24.70 -9.60
CA GLN A 171 -18.07 25.32 -9.84
C GLN A 171 -18.11 26.78 -9.36
N VAL A 172 -17.54 27.07 -8.18
CA VAL A 172 -17.45 28.44 -7.66
C VAL A 172 -16.56 29.31 -8.54
N GLU A 173 -15.41 28.80 -8.99
CA GLU A 173 -14.51 29.51 -9.89
C GLU A 173 -15.14 29.78 -11.25
N ASN A 174 -15.80 28.78 -11.86
CA ASN A 174 -16.52 28.94 -13.11
C ASN A 174 -17.65 29.99 -12.99
N ALA A 175 -18.41 29.96 -11.89
CA ALA A 175 -19.46 30.95 -11.64
C ALA A 175 -18.89 32.38 -11.46
N ALA A 176 -17.76 32.52 -10.76
CA ALA A 176 -17.08 33.80 -10.61
C ALA A 176 -16.56 34.34 -11.95
N GLN A 177 -16.02 33.47 -12.81
CA GLN A 177 -15.58 33.83 -14.15
C GLN A 177 -16.75 34.29 -15.03
N ILE A 178 -17.89 33.57 -15.00
CA ILE A 178 -19.09 33.97 -15.74
C ILE A 178 -19.59 35.34 -15.25
N PHE A 179 -19.65 35.55 -13.93
CA PHE A 179 -20.09 36.84 -13.37
C PHE A 179 -19.17 38.00 -13.78
N GLN A 180 -17.84 37.80 -13.73
CA GLN A 180 -16.88 38.80 -14.19
C GLN A 180 -17.05 39.11 -15.68
N HIS A 181 -17.22 38.09 -16.53
CA HIS A 181 -17.41 38.28 -17.96
C HIS A 181 -18.72 39.04 -18.27
N VAL A 182 -19.82 38.71 -17.58
CA VAL A 182 -21.10 39.42 -17.75
C VAL A 182 -20.98 40.87 -17.28
N ALA A 183 -20.34 41.14 -16.13
CA ALA A 183 -20.12 42.49 -15.63
C ALA A 183 -19.27 43.34 -16.59
N GLN A 184 -18.21 42.76 -17.16
CA GLN A 184 -17.38 43.41 -18.18
C GLN A 184 -18.19 43.72 -19.45
N HIS A 185 -19.03 42.79 -19.90
CA HIS A 185 -19.83 42.97 -21.11
C HIS A 185 -20.93 44.04 -20.93
N VAL A 186 -21.58 44.09 -19.76
CA VAL A 186 -22.59 45.13 -19.44
C VAL A 186 -21.92 46.51 -19.40
N THR A 187 -20.81 46.65 -18.67
CA THR A 187 -20.09 47.94 -18.57
C THR A 187 -19.57 48.43 -19.92
N GLN A 188 -19.08 47.55 -20.79
CA GLN A 188 -18.67 47.92 -22.15
C GLN A 188 -19.87 48.36 -23.01
N HIS A 189 -20.99 47.65 -22.94
CA HIS A 189 -22.17 47.97 -23.74
C HIS A 189 -22.83 49.29 -23.30
N GLU A 190 -22.85 49.58 -22.00
CA GLU A 190 -23.32 50.87 -21.46
C GLU A 190 -22.40 52.04 -21.85
N ALA A 191 -21.07 51.84 -21.81
CA ALA A 191 -20.10 52.83 -22.27
C ALA A 191 -20.22 53.11 -23.78
N GLN A 192 -20.51 52.09 -24.59
CA GLN A 192 -20.74 52.24 -26.03
C GLN A 192 -22.06 52.95 -26.34
N ALA A 193 -23.14 52.64 -25.61
CA ALA A 193 -24.45 53.27 -25.79
C ALA A 193 -24.41 54.77 -25.44
N THR A 194 -23.76 55.13 -24.33
CA THR A 194 -23.57 56.53 -23.92
C THR A 194 -22.67 57.30 -24.89
N ALA A 195 -21.61 56.67 -25.42
CA ALA A 195 -20.76 57.27 -26.45
C ALA A 195 -21.52 57.51 -27.78
N GLN A 196 -22.39 56.58 -28.20
CA GLN A 196 -23.22 56.74 -29.40
C GLN A 196 -24.29 57.81 -29.24
N GLU A 197 -24.94 57.91 -28.08
CA GLU A 197 -25.96 58.94 -27.82
C GLU A 197 -25.36 60.35 -27.79
N SER A 198 -24.16 60.50 -27.24
CA SER A 198 -23.44 61.78 -27.23
C SER A 198 -22.85 62.19 -28.60
N ALA A 199 -22.79 61.27 -29.57
CA ALA A 199 -22.29 61.53 -30.92
C ALA A 199 -23.40 61.78 -31.97
N GLN A 200 -24.68 61.65 -31.60
CA GLN A 200 -25.80 61.87 -32.52
C GLN A 200 -26.17 63.37 -32.56
N PRO A 201 -25.98 64.10 -33.67
CA PRO A 201 -26.33 65.52 -33.75
C PRO A 201 -27.84 65.68 -33.63
N ARG A 202 -28.27 66.50 -32.67
CA ARG A 202 -29.67 66.86 -32.38
C ARG A 202 -30.26 67.60 -33.58
N VAL A 203 -30.88 66.89 -34.53
CA VAL A 203 -31.67 67.50 -35.61
C VAL A 203 -32.96 68.05 -34.99
N LEU A 204 -32.95 69.33 -34.60
CA LEU A 204 -34.16 70.07 -34.27
C LEU A 204 -35.04 70.16 -35.53
N ALA A 205 -36.22 69.54 -35.50
CA ALA A 205 -37.32 69.91 -36.38
C ALA A 205 -38.00 71.16 -35.79
N PRO A 206 -38.28 72.17 -36.62
CA PRO A 206 -39.69 72.43 -36.90
C PRO A 206 -39.92 72.79 -38.37
N GLN A 207 -40.87 72.13 -39.03
CA GLN A 207 -41.49 72.67 -40.24
C GLN A 207 -42.99 72.76 -40.00
N GLN A 208 -43.45 74.01 -40.06
CA GLN A 208 -44.80 74.44 -39.80
C GLN A 208 -45.75 74.00 -40.91
N LEU A 209 -46.97 73.70 -40.46
CA LEU A 209 -48.25 73.76 -41.15
C LEU A 209 -48.29 74.28 -42.60
N VAL A 210 -48.69 73.36 -43.45
CA VAL A 210 -49.39 73.51 -44.73
C VAL A 210 -50.25 74.78 -44.80
N GLY A 211 -49.88 75.70 -45.71
CA GLY A 211 -50.74 76.74 -46.25
C GLY A 211 -50.89 76.54 -47.75
N GLN A 212 -51.93 75.81 -48.18
CA GLN A 212 -52.39 75.84 -49.57
C GLN A 212 -53.20 77.13 -49.78
N SER A 213 -52.75 78.01 -50.67
CA SER A 213 -53.65 78.81 -51.51
C SER A 213 -52.84 79.54 -52.58
N SER A 214 -52.99 79.15 -53.85
CA SER A 214 -53.45 80.08 -54.89
C SER A 214 -53.55 79.36 -56.24
N VAL A 215 -54.79 79.24 -56.68
CA VAL A 215 -55.18 79.13 -58.08
C VAL A 215 -55.23 80.55 -58.62
N GLN A 216 -54.47 80.84 -59.68
CA GLN A 216 -54.89 81.62 -60.85
C GLN A 216 -53.83 81.59 -61.94
#